data_AF-A0AAJ6GZT9-F1
#
_entry.id   AF-A0AAJ6GZT9-F1
#
_cell.length_a   1.000
_cell.length_b   1.000
_cell.length_c   1.000
_cell.angle_alpha   90.00
_cell.angle_beta   90.00
_cell.angle_gamma   90.00
#
_symmetry.space_group_name_H-M   'P 1'
#
loop_
_entity.id
_entity.type
_entity.pdbx_description
1 polymer ?
#
loop_
_entity_poly.entity_id
_entity_poly.type
_entity_poly.pdbx_seq_one_letter_code
_entity_poly.pdbx_strand_id
1 'polypeptide(L)'
;MSIVIMRGPEAAMPLVRGPQPLPRAVIRQLVACAGDAGKTVALRACGSEQELLDALRVAGQARMEIALIDPGSCVDSARLHRVLRDLPYPYVETHDDSVDRPERCLPNGLGHCIATVRGYCAQSYLLGLEIALEHLGCTEIQGDVHVGT
;
A
#
# COMPACT_ATOMS: atom_id res chain seq x y z
N MET A 1 12.54 1.00 10.86
CA MET A 1 12.37 1.27 9.43
C MET A 1 11.12 0.54 8.98
N SER A 2 10.08 1.28 8.60
CA SER A 2 8.70 0.81 8.63
C SER A 2 7.88 1.22 7.40
N ILE A 3 7.17 0.23 6.88
CA ILE A 3 6.21 0.29 5.77
C ILE A 3 4.80 0.17 6.37
N VAL A 4 3.84 0.91 5.84
CA VAL A 4 2.44 0.79 6.23
C VAL A 4 1.56 0.44 5.04
N ILE A 5 0.66 -0.52 5.23
CA ILE A 5 -0.38 -0.88 4.27
C ILE A 5 -1.71 -0.36 4.81
N MET A 6 -2.32 0.57 4.09
CA MET A 6 -3.60 1.17 4.45
C MET A 6 -4.67 0.74 3.47
N ARG A 7 -5.75 0.19 4.00
CA ARG A 7 -6.87 -0.31 3.22
C ARG A 7 -8.14 0.45 3.55
N GLY A 8 -8.68 1.16 2.57
CA GLY A 8 -9.85 2.02 2.67
C GLY A 8 -11.17 1.24 2.80
N PRO A 9 -12.27 1.95 3.08
CA PRO A 9 -13.59 1.33 3.23
C PRO A 9 -14.15 0.83 1.90
N GLU A 10 -14.85 -0.31 1.93
CA GLU A 10 -15.59 -0.85 0.78
C GLU A 10 -17.04 -0.34 0.76
N ALA A 11 -17.54 0.05 -0.41
CA ALA A 11 -18.92 0.52 -0.57
C ALA A 11 -19.97 -0.61 -0.54
N ALA A 12 -19.54 -1.87 -0.69
CA ALA A 12 -20.42 -2.97 -1.08
C ALA A 12 -21.15 -3.67 0.10
N MET A 13 -20.77 -3.43 1.36
CA MET A 13 -21.34 -4.17 2.50
C MET A 13 -21.75 -3.27 3.68
N PRO A 14 -23.03 -2.88 3.80
CA PRO A 14 -23.49 -2.00 4.89
C PRO A 14 -23.35 -2.59 6.31
N LEU A 15 -23.12 -3.91 6.43
CA LEU A 15 -22.97 -4.61 7.71
C LEU A 15 -21.51 -4.82 8.13
N VAL A 16 -20.54 -4.61 7.24
CA VAL A 16 -19.11 -4.77 7.52
C VAL A 16 -18.45 -3.40 7.40
N ARG A 17 -18.00 -2.83 8.51
CA ARG A 17 -17.24 -1.58 8.49
C ARG A 17 -15.78 -1.89 8.15
N GLY A 18 -15.43 -1.79 6.87
CA GLY A 18 -14.05 -1.87 6.39
C GLY A 18 -13.82 -2.95 5.34
N PRO A 19 -12.59 -3.01 4.81
CA PRO A 19 -12.24 -3.92 3.73
C PRO A 19 -12.24 -5.38 4.20
N GLN A 20 -12.50 -6.29 3.27
CA GLN A 20 -12.46 -7.72 3.53
C GLN A 20 -11.07 -8.12 4.09
N PRO A 21 -10.99 -8.94 5.16
CA PRO A 21 -9.69 -9.33 5.71
C PRO A 21 -8.80 -10.03 4.67
N LEU A 22 -7.50 -9.67 4.64
CA LEU A 22 -6.54 -10.36 3.79
C LEU A 22 -6.42 -11.84 4.18
N PRO A 23 -6.22 -12.74 3.20
CA PRO A 23 -5.89 -14.12 3.49
C PRO A 23 -4.67 -14.22 4.42
N ARG A 24 -4.74 -15.07 5.44
CA ARG A 24 -3.63 -15.26 6.40
C ARG A 24 -2.31 -15.64 5.73
N ALA A 25 -2.36 -16.35 4.60
CA ALA A 25 -1.19 -16.69 3.81
C ALA A 25 -0.48 -15.44 3.28
N VAL A 26 -1.24 -14.50 2.70
CA VAL A 26 -0.73 -13.22 2.18
C VAL A 26 -0.13 -12.39 3.31
N ILE A 27 -0.81 -12.29 4.46
CA ILE A 27 -0.28 -11.57 5.63
C ILE A 27 1.07 -12.14 6.07
N ARG A 28 1.20 -13.47 6.14
CA ARG A 28 2.48 -14.12 6.48
C ARG A 28 3.58 -13.82 5.47
N GLN A 29 3.25 -13.82 4.18
CA GLN A 29 4.22 -13.49 3.13
C GLN A 29 4.65 -12.03 3.20
N LEU A 30 3.73 -11.09 3.46
CA LEU A 30 4.05 -9.66 3.62
C LEU A 30 5.02 -9.44 4.78
N VAL A 31 4.76 -10.08 5.92
CA VAL A 31 5.63 -10.00 7.11
C VAL A 31 7.00 -10.62 6.84
N ALA A 32 7.05 -11.79 6.20
CA ALA A 32 8.30 -12.45 5.85
C ALA A 32 9.13 -11.59 4.89
N CYS A 33 8.53 -11.15 3.77
CA CYS A 33 9.18 -10.31 2.76
C CYS A 33 9.73 -9.01 3.35
N ALA A 34 8.95 -8.29 4.15
CA ALA A 34 9.44 -7.09 4.84
C ALA A 34 10.57 -7.42 5.83
N GLY A 35 10.43 -8.51 6.59
CA GLY A 35 11.42 -8.95 7.58
C GLY A 35 12.75 -9.33 6.96
N ASP A 36 12.75 -10.05 5.84
CA ASP A 36 13.95 -10.43 5.08
C ASP A 36 14.72 -9.19 4.58
N ALA A 37 14.01 -8.09 4.32
CA ALA A 37 14.57 -6.79 3.97
C ALA A 37 14.93 -5.89 5.18
N GLY A 38 14.82 -6.40 6.41
CA GLY A 38 15.09 -5.62 7.63
C GLY A 38 14.06 -4.49 7.89
N LYS A 39 12.87 -4.58 7.30
CA LYS A 39 11.76 -3.64 7.48
C LYS A 39 10.67 -4.25 8.35
N THR A 40 9.85 -3.38 8.93
CA THR A 40 8.58 -3.78 9.56
C THR A 40 7.41 -3.37 8.69
N VAL A 41 6.35 -4.17 8.70
CA VAL A 41 5.09 -3.86 7.99
C VAL A 41 3.95 -3.74 8.99
N ALA A 42 3.20 -2.65 8.89
CA ALA A 42 1.96 -2.43 9.65
C ALA A 42 0.77 -2.48 8.70
N LEU A 43 -0.25 -3.28 9.01
CA LEU A 43 -1.49 -3.35 8.24
C LEU A 43 -2.60 -2.60 8.97
N ARG A 44 -3.30 -1.70 8.28
CA ARG A 44 -4.43 -0.94 8.78
C ARG A 44 -5.62 -1.08 7.83
N ALA A 45 -6.70 -1.67 8.34
CA ALA A 45 -7.99 -1.69 7.68
C ALA A 45 -8.84 -0.55 8.25
N CYS A 46 -9.28 0.35 7.39
CA CYS A 46 -10.05 1.53 7.74
C CYS A 46 -11.52 1.32 7.38
N GLY A 47 -12.41 1.44 8.36
CA GLY A 47 -13.86 1.29 8.20
C GLY A 47 -14.56 2.54 7.68
N SER A 48 -13.86 3.66 7.57
CA SER A 48 -14.40 4.92 7.08
C SER A 48 -13.31 5.79 6.44
N GLU A 49 -13.73 6.79 5.66
CA GLU A 49 -12.83 7.81 5.12
C GLU A 49 -12.04 8.50 6.25
N GLN A 50 -12.72 8.85 7.35
CA GLN A 50 -12.08 9.55 8.46
C GLN A 50 -10.94 8.71 9.08
N GLU A 51 -11.18 7.42 9.29
CA GLU A 51 -10.15 6.49 9.78
C GLU A 51 -8.96 6.40 8.82
N LEU A 52 -9.19 6.40 7.51
CA LEU A 52 -8.13 6.40 6.50
C LEU A 52 -7.30 7.69 6.55
N LEU A 53 -7.95 8.86 6.58
CA LEU A 53 -7.27 10.15 6.65
C LEU A 53 -6.45 10.29 7.94
N ASP A 54 -6.98 9.81 9.07
CA ASP A 54 -6.27 9.85 10.35
C ASP A 54 -5.09 8.87 10.35
N ALA A 55 -5.24 7.67 9.79
CA ALA A 55 -4.15 6.72 9.64
C ALA A 55 -2.99 7.28 8.78
N LEU A 56 -3.30 7.95 7.66
CA LEU A 56 -2.31 8.62 6.79
C LEU A 56 -1.53 9.69 7.55
N ARG A 57 -2.22 10.49 8.37
CA ARG A 57 -1.59 11.52 9.19
C ARG A 57 -0.69 10.92 10.27
N VAL A 58 -1.17 9.90 10.98
CA VAL A 58 -0.41 9.21 12.03
C VAL A 58 0.85 8.56 11.44
N ALA A 59 0.76 7.95 10.26
CA ALA A 59 1.92 7.41 9.55
C ALA A 59 2.96 8.50 9.21
N GLY A 60 2.51 9.68 8.79
CA GLY A 60 3.40 10.82 8.56
C GLY A 60 4.10 11.29 9.82
N GLN A 61 3.38 11.39 10.94
CA GLN A 61 3.96 11.75 12.25
C GLN A 61 4.96 10.69 12.74
N ALA A 62 4.67 9.41 12.48
CA ALA A 62 5.56 8.30 12.79
C ALA A 62 6.74 8.16 11.82
N ARG A 63 6.85 9.03 10.81
CA ARG A 63 7.90 9.01 9.78
C ARG A 63 8.01 7.66 9.08
N MET A 64 6.88 7.10 8.68
CA MET A 64 6.85 5.92 7.80
C MET A 64 7.62 6.24 6.51
N GLU A 65 8.41 5.29 6.02
CA GLU A 65 9.29 5.52 4.86
C GLU A 65 8.52 5.47 3.54
N ILE A 66 7.49 4.62 3.48
CA ILE A 66 6.65 4.41 2.31
C ILE A 66 5.34 3.76 2.74
N ALA A 67 4.27 3.99 1.97
CA ALA A 67 2.98 3.34 2.20
C ALA A 67 2.51 2.54 0.98
N LEU A 68 1.73 1.49 1.21
CA LEU A 68 0.82 0.93 0.22
C LEU A 68 -0.57 1.46 0.56
N ILE A 69 -1.22 2.10 -0.40
CA ILE A 69 -2.52 2.75 -0.19
C ILE A 69 -3.53 2.12 -1.13
N ASP A 70 -4.53 1.50 -0.54
CA ASP A 70 -5.76 1.10 -1.18
C ASP A 70 -6.85 2.10 -0.76
N PRO A 71 -7.34 2.96 -1.67
CA PRO A 71 -8.33 3.97 -1.34
C PRO A 71 -9.75 3.40 -1.15
N GLY A 72 -10.03 2.18 -1.65
CA GLY A 72 -11.37 1.62 -1.77
C GLY A 72 -12.38 2.63 -2.31
N SER A 73 -13.55 2.71 -1.66
CA SER A 73 -14.62 3.64 -2.03
C SER A 73 -14.27 5.14 -1.90
N CYS A 74 -13.13 5.48 -1.29
CA CYS A 74 -12.68 6.87 -1.14
C CYS A 74 -11.88 7.38 -2.35
N VAL A 75 -11.76 6.60 -3.43
CA VAL A 75 -10.96 6.96 -4.61
C VAL A 75 -11.30 8.33 -5.23
N ASP A 76 -12.56 8.76 -5.20
CA ASP A 76 -13.00 10.06 -5.73
C ASP A 76 -13.04 11.17 -4.66
N SER A 77 -12.58 10.90 -3.43
CA SER A 77 -12.68 11.87 -2.35
C SER A 77 -11.69 13.04 -2.52
N ALA A 78 -12.24 14.24 -2.60
CA ALA A 78 -11.47 15.48 -2.55
C ALA A 78 -10.66 15.65 -1.25
N ARG A 79 -11.13 15.08 -0.12
CA ARG A 79 -10.40 15.13 1.15
C ARG A 79 -9.18 14.22 1.11
N LEU A 80 -9.35 13.00 0.59
CA LEU A 80 -8.25 12.06 0.39
C LEU A 80 -7.22 12.65 -0.58
N HIS A 81 -7.65 13.17 -1.73
CA HIS A 81 -6.76 13.79 -2.72
C HIS A 81 -5.93 14.93 -2.14
N ARG A 82 -6.52 15.76 -1.26
CA ARG A 82 -5.78 16.82 -0.57
C ARG A 82 -4.69 16.25 0.34
N VAL A 83 -5.03 15.24 1.15
CA VAL A 83 -4.05 14.60 2.05
C VAL A 83 -2.94 13.90 1.27
N LEU A 84 -3.26 13.19 0.18
CA LEU A 84 -2.26 12.51 -0.65
C LEU A 84 -1.31 13.49 -1.35
N ARG A 85 -1.80 14.67 -1.75
CA ARG A 85 -0.94 15.71 -2.35
C ARG A 85 0.14 16.20 -1.40
N ASP A 86 -0.19 16.28 -0.10
CA ASP A 86 0.68 16.82 0.94
C ASP A 86 1.39 15.70 1.74
N LEU A 87 1.34 14.45 1.25
CA LEU A 87 1.93 13.31 1.94
C LEU A 87 3.46 13.44 1.99
N PRO A 88 4.12 13.37 3.17
CA PRO A 88 5.56 13.61 3.29
C PRO A 88 6.42 12.39 2.92
N TYR A 89 5.80 11.29 2.49
CA TYR A 89 6.45 10.04 2.11
C TYR A 89 5.80 9.51 0.82
N PRO A 90 6.54 8.74 0.00
CA PRO A 90 5.99 8.16 -1.20
C PRO A 90 5.02 7.01 -0.91
N TYR A 91 4.25 6.61 -1.91
CA TYR A 91 3.35 5.48 -1.78
C TYR A 91 3.20 4.68 -3.07
N VAL A 92 2.77 3.42 -2.92
CA VAL A 92 2.30 2.56 -4.00
C VAL A 92 0.78 2.46 -3.87
N GLU A 93 0.05 2.84 -4.90
CA GLU A 93 -1.38 2.58 -4.96
C GLU A 93 -1.60 1.09 -5.18
N THR A 94 -2.41 0.43 -4.36
CA THR A 94 -2.64 -1.02 -4.44
C THR A 94 -4.12 -1.34 -4.34
N HIS A 95 -4.60 -2.28 -5.16
CA HIS A 95 -5.99 -2.73 -5.16
C HIS A 95 -6.06 -4.27 -5.09
N ASP A 96 -7.03 -4.81 -4.35
CA ASP A 96 -7.29 -6.27 -4.33
C ASP A 96 -8.39 -6.71 -5.29
N ASP A 97 -8.61 -5.90 -6.32
CA ASP A 97 -9.45 -6.21 -7.45
C ASP A 97 -8.86 -7.33 -8.32
N SER A 98 -9.74 -8.02 -9.04
CA SER A 98 -9.35 -8.99 -10.07
C SER A 98 -9.25 -8.31 -11.42
N VAL A 99 -8.44 -8.84 -12.35
CA VAL A 99 -8.37 -8.36 -13.75
C VAL A 99 -9.75 -8.27 -14.40
N ASP A 100 -10.67 -9.18 -14.06
CA ASP A 100 -12.02 -9.22 -14.63
C ASP A 100 -12.97 -8.15 -14.06
N ARG A 101 -12.63 -7.56 -12.90
CA ARG A 101 -13.46 -6.58 -12.18
C ARG A 101 -12.60 -5.43 -11.65
N PRO A 102 -12.08 -4.59 -12.54
CA PRO A 102 -11.17 -3.52 -12.17
C PRO A 102 -11.83 -2.44 -11.29
N GLU A 103 -11.19 -2.10 -10.16
CA GLU A 103 -11.52 -0.90 -9.37
C GLU A 103 -11.06 0.40 -10.04
N ARG A 104 -11.55 1.53 -9.55
CA ARG A 104 -11.10 2.84 -10.04
C ARG A 104 -9.79 3.20 -9.36
N CYS A 105 -8.85 3.76 -10.13
CA CYS A 105 -7.59 4.25 -9.59
C CYS A 105 -7.67 5.73 -9.21
N LEU A 106 -6.79 6.15 -8.32
CA LEU A 106 -6.55 7.54 -7.99
C LEU A 106 -6.14 8.33 -9.25
N PRO A 107 -6.52 9.62 -9.34
CA PRO A 107 -6.03 10.50 -10.39
C PRO A 107 -4.50 10.56 -10.45
N ASN A 108 -3.95 10.57 -11.66
CA ASN A 108 -2.51 10.73 -11.88
C ASN A 108 -1.98 12.04 -11.26
N GLY A 109 -0.76 12.01 -10.73
CA GLY A 109 -0.09 13.19 -10.16
C GLY A 109 -0.52 13.57 -8.74
N LEU A 110 -1.26 12.71 -8.04
CA LEU A 110 -1.54 12.88 -6.61
C LEU A 110 -0.34 12.46 -5.76
N GLY A 111 0.36 13.42 -5.18
CA GLY A 111 1.50 13.16 -4.30
C GLY A 111 2.63 12.42 -5.02
N HIS A 112 3.46 11.71 -4.25
CA HIS A 112 4.54 10.90 -4.79
C HIS A 112 4.11 9.43 -4.90
N CYS A 113 3.20 9.16 -5.84
CA CYS A 113 2.83 7.79 -6.21
C CYS A 113 3.94 7.16 -7.06
N ILE A 114 4.55 6.07 -6.58
CA ILE A 114 5.64 5.36 -7.27
C ILE A 114 5.07 4.42 -8.34
N ALA A 115 3.98 3.73 -8.02
CA ALA A 115 3.35 2.75 -8.89
C ALA A 115 1.89 2.51 -8.50
N THR A 116 1.11 1.96 -9.43
CA THR A 116 -0.22 1.43 -9.18
C THR A 116 -0.22 -0.07 -9.48
N VAL A 117 -0.61 -0.87 -8.49
CA VAL A 117 -0.66 -2.35 -8.56
C VAL A 117 -2.11 -2.82 -8.38
N ARG A 118 -2.59 -3.63 -9.31
CA ARG A 118 -4.00 -4.04 -9.38
C ARG A 118 -4.19 -5.31 -10.20
N GLY A 119 -5.33 -5.96 -10.03
CA GLY A 119 -5.73 -7.13 -10.82
C GLY A 119 -5.24 -8.48 -10.30
N TYR A 120 -4.36 -8.51 -9.30
CA TYR A 120 -3.82 -9.75 -8.71
C TYR A 120 -4.52 -10.14 -7.41
N CYS A 121 -5.73 -9.64 -7.17
CA CYS A 121 -6.45 -9.82 -5.92
C CYS A 121 -5.57 -9.44 -4.72
N ALA A 122 -5.65 -10.17 -3.61
CA ALA A 122 -4.80 -9.94 -2.45
C ALA A 122 -3.27 -10.05 -2.73
N GLN A 123 -2.84 -10.64 -3.85
CA GLN A 123 -1.41 -10.68 -4.21
C GLN A 123 -0.87 -9.34 -4.69
N SER A 124 -1.75 -8.40 -5.07
CA SER A 124 -1.35 -7.03 -5.39
C SER A 124 -0.58 -6.37 -4.23
N TYR A 125 -0.88 -6.69 -2.98
CA TYR A 125 -0.12 -6.16 -1.83
C TYR A 125 1.29 -6.71 -1.72
N LEU A 126 1.53 -7.96 -2.14
CA LEU A 126 2.89 -8.49 -2.16
C LEU A 126 3.72 -7.82 -3.25
N LEU A 127 3.16 -7.71 -4.45
CA LEU A 127 3.83 -7.01 -5.55
C LEU A 127 4.05 -5.52 -5.21
N GLY A 128 3.07 -4.86 -4.59
CA GLY A 128 3.24 -3.48 -4.12
C GLY A 128 4.32 -3.36 -3.04
N LEU A 129 4.48 -4.37 -2.18
CA LEU A 129 5.52 -4.38 -1.15
C LEU A 129 6.90 -4.55 -1.79
N GLU A 130 7.05 -5.43 -2.78
CA GLU A 130 8.31 -5.62 -3.52
C GLU A 130 8.75 -4.33 -4.20
N ILE A 131 7.84 -3.63 -4.89
CA ILE A 131 8.11 -2.32 -5.50
C ILE A 131 8.52 -1.29 -4.43
N ALA A 132 7.83 -1.30 -3.29
CA ALA A 132 8.17 -0.39 -2.19
C ALA A 132 9.57 -0.68 -1.62
N LEU A 133 9.93 -1.96 -1.46
CA LEU A 133 11.26 -2.38 -0.99
C LEU A 133 12.35 -2.03 -1.99
N GLU A 134 12.10 -2.22 -3.29
CA GLU A 134 13.03 -1.82 -4.36
C GLU A 134 13.26 -0.31 -4.34
N HIS A 135 12.19 0.50 -4.21
CA HIS A 135 12.31 1.94 -4.09
C HIS A 135 13.12 2.38 -2.86
N LEU A 136 13.06 1.61 -1.78
CA LEU A 136 13.87 1.85 -0.57
C LEU A 136 15.31 1.31 -0.69
N GLY A 137 15.72 0.75 -1.84
CA GLY A 137 17.04 0.16 -2.05
C GLY A 137 17.26 -1.13 -1.26
N CYS A 138 16.19 -1.82 -0.86
CA CYS A 138 16.27 -3.02 -0.03
C CYS A 138 16.35 -4.32 -0.82
N THR A 139 16.18 -4.26 -2.15
CA THR A 139 16.32 -5.41 -3.06
C THR A 139 17.73 -5.53 -3.66
N GLU A 140 18.63 -4.59 -3.36
CA GLU A 140 20.05 -4.70 -3.70
C GLU A 140 20.70 -5.78 -2.84
N ILE A 141 20.62 -7.02 -3.32
CA ILE A 141 21.66 -7.99 -3.05
C ILE A 141 22.94 -7.34 -3.58
N GLN A 142 23.87 -7.03 -2.67
CA GLN A 142 25.30 -6.89 -2.94
C GLN A 142 25.82 -8.21 -3.53
N GLY A 143 25.38 -8.51 -4.74
CA GLY A 143 25.98 -9.48 -5.63
C GLY A 143 26.93 -8.67 -6.47
N ASP A 144 28.17 -8.55 -6.00
CA ASP A 144 29.30 -8.27 -6.87
C ASP A 144 29.35 -9.40 -7.90
N VAL A 145 28.53 -9.29 -8.95
CA VAL A 145 28.57 -10.19 -10.11
C VAL A 145 29.83 -9.80 -10.84
N HIS A 146 30.95 -10.35 -10.36
CA HIS A 146 32.21 -10.37 -11.08
C HIS A 146 31.99 -11.25 -12.31
N VAL A 147 31.64 -10.62 -13.44
CA VAL A 147 31.71 -11.27 -14.75
C VAL A 147 33.19 -11.38 -15.09
N GLY A 148 33.81 -12.45 -14.60
CA GLY A 148 35.21 -12.77 -14.87
C GLY A 148 35.40 -13.26 -16.31
N THR A 149 36.13 -12.44 -17.08
CA THR A 149 36.85 -12.65 -18.36
C THR A 149 36.14 -13.33 -19.52
#